data_AF-A0A3L8BR75-F1
#
_entry.id   AF-A0A3L8BR75-F1
#
_cell.length_a   1.000
_cell.length_b   1.000
_cell.length_c   1.000
_cell.angle_alpha   90.00
_cell.angle_beta   90.00
_cell.angle_gamma   90.00
#
_symmetry.space_group_name_H-M   'P 1'
#
loop_
_entity.id
_entity.type
_entity.pdbx_description
1 polymer ?
#
loop_
_entity_poly.entity_id
_entity_poly.type
_entity_poly.pdbx_seq_one_letter_code
_entity_poly.pdbx_strand_id
1 'polypeptide(L)'
;MSLNKQLMQRDLQVLWHPCTQMKDHETLPVIPIKKGEGIWLEDFDGNRYMDAVSSWWVNIFGHANPRINDRIKQQLDNLEHVILAGFSHEPVIELSEKLVAITPDGLNRCFYADNGSSGIEVALKMSFHYWLNSGNTKKTKFVTLGNSYHGETLAALAVGNVDLYKKTYEPLLMTTFTAPSPDCYEREAGESWEDHSLRKFAEMDALLAKHHEEICAVIVEPLVQCAGSMRMYHPVYLKKLREACDRYNVHLIADEIAVGFGRTGTLFACEQADIVPDFMCLSKGLTAGYLPLCAVLTHDRIYQAFYDDYDTLRGFLHSHSYT
;
A
#
# COMPACT_ATOMS: atom_id res chain seq x y z
N MET A 1 34.44 20.29 -15.12
CA MET A 1 33.65 19.30 -14.37
C MET A 1 32.23 19.39 -14.90
N SER A 2 31.61 18.28 -15.33
CA SER A 2 30.25 18.33 -15.89
C SER A 2 29.23 18.79 -14.84
N LEU A 3 28.07 19.28 -15.28
CA LEU A 3 27.06 19.80 -14.36
C LEU A 3 26.52 18.67 -13.47
N ASN A 4 26.38 17.47 -14.02
CA ASN A 4 26.06 16.27 -13.24
C ASN A 4 27.05 16.04 -12.10
N LYS A 5 28.37 16.10 -12.35
CA LYS A 5 29.37 15.87 -11.30
C LYS A 5 29.34 16.94 -10.21
N GLN A 6 29.06 18.19 -10.56
CA GLN A 6 28.89 19.27 -9.56
C GLN A 6 27.64 19.05 -8.71
N LEU A 7 26.52 18.66 -9.32
CA LEU A 7 25.27 18.36 -8.61
C LEU A 7 25.41 17.14 -7.70
N MET A 8 26.00 16.04 -8.18
CA MET A 8 26.30 14.86 -7.38
C MET A 8 27.16 15.18 -6.16
N GLN A 9 28.19 16.03 -6.31
CA GLN A 9 29.03 16.44 -5.18
C GLN A 9 28.25 17.22 -4.12
N ARG A 10 27.39 18.15 -4.55
CA ARG A 10 26.54 18.93 -3.63
C ARG A 10 25.48 18.06 -2.95
N ASP A 11 24.91 17.12 -3.70
CA ASP A 11 23.96 16.13 -3.24
C ASP A 11 24.57 15.29 -2.12
N LEU A 12 25.69 14.60 -2.38
CA LEU A 12 26.32 13.70 -1.42
C LEU A 12 26.89 14.40 -0.17
N GLN A 13 27.02 15.73 -0.20
CA GLN A 13 27.41 16.52 0.98
C GLN A 13 26.28 16.68 1.99
N VAL A 14 25.01 16.57 1.57
CA VAL A 14 23.87 16.97 2.41
C VAL A 14 22.69 16.00 2.38
N LEU A 15 22.57 15.13 1.37
CA LEU A 15 21.45 14.21 1.22
C LEU A 15 21.82 12.81 1.69
N TRP A 16 20.95 12.25 2.54
CA TRP A 16 20.92 10.83 2.86
C TRP A 16 19.85 10.18 1.99
N HIS A 17 20.28 9.38 1.02
CA HIS A 17 19.37 8.74 0.06
C HIS A 17 18.60 7.57 0.68
N PRO A 18 17.31 7.42 0.32
CA PRO A 18 16.50 6.29 0.79
C PRO A 18 17.02 4.96 0.23
N CYS A 19 16.89 3.90 1.03
CA CYS A 19 17.21 2.51 0.65
C CYS A 19 18.60 2.34 -0.03
N THR A 20 19.58 3.14 0.37
CA THR A 20 20.89 3.21 -0.29
C THR A 20 22.03 3.02 0.71
N GLN A 21 22.99 2.15 0.38
CA GLN A 21 24.30 2.16 1.03
C GLN A 21 25.09 3.34 0.48
N MET A 22 25.22 4.41 1.28
CA MET A 22 25.80 5.68 0.82
C MET A 22 27.22 5.54 0.24
N LYS A 23 28.00 4.57 0.73
CA LYS A 23 29.35 4.29 0.19
C LYS A 23 29.32 3.78 -1.26
N ASP A 24 28.24 3.15 -1.69
CA ASP A 24 28.13 2.61 -3.04
C ASP A 24 28.23 3.72 -4.10
N HIS A 25 27.94 4.98 -3.75
CA HIS A 25 28.12 6.12 -4.66
C HIS A 25 29.58 6.42 -5.06
N GLU A 26 30.55 5.78 -4.42
CA GLU A 26 31.95 5.79 -4.89
C GLU A 26 32.12 5.06 -6.24
N THR A 27 31.26 4.07 -6.54
CA THR A 27 31.31 3.24 -7.75
C THR A 27 30.02 3.26 -8.58
N LEU A 28 28.88 3.60 -7.96
CA LEU A 28 27.55 3.76 -8.55
C LEU A 28 27.11 5.23 -8.40
N PRO A 29 27.57 6.13 -9.27
CA PRO A 29 27.33 7.57 -9.11
C PRO A 29 25.84 7.91 -9.15
N VAL A 30 25.41 8.86 -8.31
CA VAL A 30 24.07 9.46 -8.38
C VAL A 30 23.89 10.07 -9.78
N ILE A 31 22.70 9.91 -10.36
CA ILE A 31 22.33 10.48 -11.66
C ILE A 31 21.39 11.67 -11.41
N PRO A 32 21.87 12.93 -11.48
CA PRO A 32 21.01 14.10 -11.29
C PRO A 32 20.07 14.27 -12.49
N ILE A 33 18.76 14.18 -12.26
CA ILE A 33 17.76 14.33 -13.31
C ILE A 33 17.36 15.80 -13.46
N LYS A 34 17.34 16.29 -14.70
CA LYS A 34 16.96 17.66 -15.05
C LYS A 34 15.48 17.80 -15.38
N LYS A 35 14.94 16.85 -16.14
CA LYS A 35 13.53 16.83 -16.59
C LYS A 35 13.12 15.42 -16.98
N GLY A 36 11.83 15.20 -17.12
CA GLY A 36 11.28 14.00 -17.73
C GLY A 36 10.14 14.31 -18.69
N GLU A 37 9.90 13.41 -19.63
CA GLU A 37 8.81 13.47 -20.60
C GLU A 37 8.42 12.04 -21.01
N GLY A 38 7.15 11.68 -20.81
CA GLY A 38 6.68 10.32 -21.09
C GLY A 38 7.47 9.30 -20.28
N ILE A 39 8.06 8.30 -20.92
CA ILE A 39 8.87 7.28 -20.25
C ILE A 39 10.34 7.68 -20.05
N TRP A 40 10.73 8.89 -20.43
CA TRP A 40 12.13 9.31 -20.48
C TRP A 40 12.47 10.31 -19.39
N LEU A 41 13.64 10.12 -18.79
CA LEU A 41 14.33 11.07 -17.94
C LEU A 41 15.57 11.58 -18.67
N GLU A 42 15.87 12.87 -18.54
CA GLU A 42 17.06 13.51 -19.12
C GLU A 42 17.88 14.15 -17.99
N ASP A 43 19.19 13.89 -17.95
CA ASP A 43 20.10 14.49 -16.98
C ASP A 43 20.59 15.89 -17.42
N PHE A 44 21.57 16.47 -16.71
CA PHE A 44 22.10 17.79 -17.04
C PHE A 44 23.17 17.79 -18.14
N ASP A 45 23.68 16.62 -18.53
CA ASP A 45 24.67 16.47 -19.61
C ASP A 45 24.00 16.01 -20.93
N GLY A 46 22.67 15.80 -20.93
CA GLY A 46 21.87 15.43 -22.09
C GLY A 46 21.69 13.93 -22.30
N ASN A 47 22.11 13.09 -21.36
CA ASN A 47 21.88 11.65 -21.41
C ASN A 47 20.41 11.36 -21.12
N ARG A 48 19.86 10.36 -21.81
CA ARG A 48 18.47 9.92 -21.66
C ARG A 48 18.39 8.53 -21.06
N TYR A 49 17.49 8.38 -20.10
CA TYR A 49 17.23 7.14 -19.37
C TYR A 49 15.77 6.78 -19.54
N MET A 50 15.50 5.54 -19.93
CA MET A 50 14.13 5.02 -19.90
C MET A 50 13.78 4.65 -18.46
N ASP A 51 12.70 5.21 -17.93
CA ASP A 51 12.18 4.84 -16.62
C ASP A 51 11.42 3.51 -16.69
N ALA A 52 12.20 2.42 -16.75
CA ALA A 52 11.67 1.06 -16.88
C ALA A 52 10.96 0.55 -15.61
N VAL A 53 11.10 1.26 -14.49
CA VAL A 53 10.50 0.90 -13.19
C VAL A 53 9.42 1.87 -12.77
N SER A 54 9.08 2.84 -13.62
CA SER A 54 8.06 3.86 -13.34
C SER A 54 8.29 4.61 -12.03
N SER A 55 9.56 4.95 -11.76
CA SER A 55 10.01 5.66 -10.55
C SER A 55 9.48 4.99 -9.27
N TRP A 56 9.67 3.67 -9.17
CA TRP A 56 9.13 2.83 -8.09
C TRP A 56 7.62 2.59 -8.18
N TRP A 57 7.17 2.22 -9.38
CA TRP A 57 5.78 1.83 -9.68
C TRP A 57 4.73 2.90 -9.36
N VAL A 58 5.14 4.17 -9.30
CA VAL A 58 4.24 5.30 -9.08
C VAL A 58 3.74 5.88 -10.40
N ASN A 59 4.62 5.97 -11.39
CA ASN A 59 4.31 6.62 -12.65
C ASN A 59 3.44 5.71 -13.52
N ILE A 60 2.27 6.18 -13.95
CA ILE A 60 1.36 5.43 -14.86
C ILE A 60 1.01 6.19 -16.14
N PHE A 61 1.30 7.49 -16.21
CA PHE A 61 0.94 8.36 -17.35
C PHE A 61 2.12 9.12 -17.95
N GLY A 62 3.34 8.70 -17.61
CA GLY A 62 4.57 9.37 -18.02
C GLY A 62 4.93 10.59 -17.17
N HIS A 63 6.19 10.98 -17.25
CA HIS A 63 6.74 12.17 -16.63
C HIS A 63 6.20 13.44 -17.30
N ALA A 64 5.95 14.46 -16.49
CA ALA A 64 5.48 15.78 -16.91
C ALA A 64 4.19 15.77 -17.76
N ASN A 65 3.25 14.89 -17.43
CA ASN A 65 1.91 14.84 -18.02
C ASN A 65 1.21 16.23 -17.98
N PRO A 66 0.91 16.84 -19.15
CA PRO A 66 0.35 18.20 -19.21
C PRO A 66 -0.99 18.34 -18.47
N ARG A 67 -1.87 17.34 -18.59
CA ARG A 67 -3.19 17.37 -17.95
C ARG A 67 -3.07 17.39 -16.42
N ILE A 68 -2.19 16.58 -15.84
CA ILE A 68 -2.00 16.53 -14.38
C ILE A 68 -1.33 17.82 -13.90
N ASN A 69 -0.29 18.28 -14.61
CA ASN A 69 0.38 19.55 -14.31
C ASN A 69 -0.60 20.72 -14.23
N ASP A 70 -1.49 20.83 -15.22
CA ASP A 70 -2.46 21.93 -15.29
C ASP A 70 -3.47 21.85 -14.15
N ARG A 71 -3.92 20.65 -13.75
CA ARG A 71 -4.83 20.48 -12.60
C ARG A 71 -4.18 20.84 -11.28
N ILE A 72 -2.91 20.49 -11.06
CA ILE A 72 -2.18 20.86 -9.85
C ILE A 72 -2.02 22.38 -9.77
N LYS A 73 -1.62 23.04 -10.86
CA LYS A 73 -1.48 24.51 -10.90
C LYS A 73 -2.79 25.22 -10.60
N GLN A 74 -3.90 24.76 -11.20
CA GLN A 74 -5.23 25.31 -10.93
C GLN A 74 -5.62 25.21 -9.45
N GLN A 75 -5.31 24.09 -8.80
CA GLN A 75 -5.59 23.94 -7.37
C GLN A 75 -4.74 24.90 -6.53
N LEU A 76 -3.44 25.04 -6.85
CA LEU A 76 -2.52 25.94 -6.14
C LEU A 76 -2.91 27.42 -6.23
N ASP A 77 -3.54 27.84 -7.33
CA ASP A 77 -4.04 29.22 -7.48
C ASP A 77 -5.28 29.50 -6.61
N ASN A 78 -5.95 28.46 -6.08
CA ASN A 78 -7.18 28.57 -5.31
C ASN A 78 -6.99 28.24 -3.81
N LEU A 79 -6.42 27.07 -3.50
CA LEU A 79 -6.17 26.60 -2.14
C LEU A 79 -5.06 25.55 -2.13
N GLU A 80 -3.98 25.83 -1.42
CA GLU A 80 -2.85 24.92 -1.26
C GLU A 80 -3.11 23.81 -0.23
N HIS A 81 -3.80 24.12 0.88
CA HIS A 81 -4.02 23.15 1.97
C HIS A 81 -5.04 23.64 3.01
N VAL A 82 -5.87 22.72 3.51
CA VAL A 82 -6.62 22.84 4.78
C VAL A 82 -6.77 21.44 5.37
N ILE A 83 -6.74 21.30 6.70
CA ILE A 83 -6.89 20.01 7.40
C ILE A 83 -8.33 19.48 7.30
N LEU A 84 -8.53 18.16 7.20
CA LEU A 84 -9.88 17.55 7.25
C LEU A 84 -10.47 17.41 8.67
N ALA A 85 -9.79 17.93 9.69
CA ALA A 85 -10.31 18.00 11.06
C ALA A 85 -11.33 19.14 11.19
N GLY A 86 -12.58 18.88 10.78
CA GLY A 86 -13.68 19.84 10.86
C GLY A 86 -13.83 20.77 9.66
N PHE A 87 -12.96 20.63 8.64
CA PHE A 87 -13.09 21.31 7.36
C PHE A 87 -13.15 20.31 6.20
N SER A 88 -13.47 20.80 5.01
CA SER A 88 -13.47 20.03 3.77
C SER A 88 -13.22 20.95 2.57
N HIS A 89 -13.06 20.36 1.39
CA HIS A 89 -12.94 21.06 0.13
C HIS A 89 -13.44 20.17 -1.03
N GLU A 90 -13.89 20.79 -2.11
CA GLU A 90 -14.50 20.10 -3.26
C GLU A 90 -13.60 19.00 -3.87
N PRO A 91 -12.28 19.19 -4.08
CA PRO A 91 -11.43 18.14 -4.64
C PRO A 91 -11.39 16.82 -3.85
N VAL A 92 -11.43 16.87 -2.51
CA VAL A 92 -11.42 15.64 -1.71
C VAL A 92 -12.77 14.94 -1.74
N ILE A 93 -13.87 15.71 -1.82
CA ILE A 93 -15.21 15.15 -1.99
C ILE A 93 -15.29 14.43 -3.33
N GLU A 94 -14.93 15.11 -4.43
CA GLU A 94 -14.93 14.52 -5.76
C GLU A 94 -14.04 13.27 -5.87
N LEU A 95 -12.84 13.31 -5.26
CA LEU A 95 -11.95 12.16 -5.24
C LEU A 95 -12.59 10.99 -4.49
N SER A 96 -13.17 11.25 -3.32
CA SER A 96 -13.81 10.22 -2.49
C SER A 96 -14.98 9.58 -3.22
N GLU A 97 -15.84 10.37 -3.85
CA GLU A 97 -16.97 9.88 -4.65
C GLU A 97 -16.50 9.02 -5.82
N LYS A 98 -15.48 9.46 -6.56
CA LYS A 98 -14.91 8.70 -7.68
C LYS A 98 -14.27 7.40 -7.20
N LEU A 99 -13.53 7.43 -6.08
CA LEU A 99 -12.92 6.23 -5.52
C LEU A 99 -13.99 5.21 -5.14
N VAL A 100 -15.00 5.61 -4.37
CA VAL A 100 -16.14 4.74 -4.00
C VAL A 100 -16.82 4.15 -5.24
N ALA A 101 -17.00 4.95 -6.30
CA ALA A 101 -17.67 4.51 -7.52
C ALA A 101 -16.85 3.53 -8.39
N ILE A 102 -15.51 3.54 -8.30
CA ILE A 102 -14.65 2.68 -9.14
C ILE A 102 -14.10 1.46 -8.40
N THR A 103 -14.06 1.49 -7.06
CA THR A 103 -13.64 0.33 -6.26
C THR A 103 -14.76 -0.72 -6.15
N PRO A 104 -14.44 -1.97 -5.78
CA PRO A 104 -15.46 -2.99 -5.60
C PRO A 104 -16.60 -2.59 -4.65
N ASP A 105 -17.82 -2.98 -5.00
CA ASP A 105 -19.05 -2.61 -4.27
C ASP A 105 -18.95 -2.92 -2.77
N GLY A 106 -19.35 -1.95 -1.94
CA GLY A 106 -19.35 -2.04 -0.47
C GLY A 106 -18.28 -1.17 0.20
N LEU A 107 -17.25 -0.76 -0.54
CA LEU A 107 -16.22 0.18 -0.06
C LEU A 107 -16.71 1.64 -0.13
N ASN A 108 -17.54 2.03 0.84
CA ASN A 108 -18.31 3.28 0.81
C ASN A 108 -17.66 4.46 1.57
N ARG A 109 -16.53 4.25 2.25
CA ARG A 109 -15.88 5.26 3.10
C ARG A 109 -14.41 5.39 2.75
N CYS A 110 -13.93 6.62 2.65
CA CYS A 110 -12.53 6.94 2.40
C CYS A 110 -11.92 7.60 3.64
N PHE A 111 -10.69 7.21 3.98
CA PHE A 111 -9.81 7.92 4.90
C PHE A 111 -8.48 8.20 4.18
N TYR A 112 -7.92 9.40 4.33
CA TYR A 112 -6.70 9.78 3.63
C TYR A 112 -5.46 9.67 4.52
N ALA A 113 -4.31 9.46 3.90
CA ALA A 113 -2.99 9.58 4.50
C ALA A 113 -2.01 10.10 3.45
N ASP A 114 -0.77 10.38 3.84
CA ASP A 114 0.25 10.97 2.98
C ASP A 114 1.03 9.94 2.16
N ASN A 115 1.16 8.69 2.64
CA ASN A 115 1.92 7.66 1.95
C ASN A 115 1.39 6.25 2.23
N GLY A 116 1.87 5.27 1.46
CA GLY A 116 1.45 3.87 1.57
C GLY A 116 1.63 3.26 2.95
N SER A 117 2.80 3.42 3.59
CA SER A 117 3.06 2.88 4.93
C SER A 117 2.07 3.43 5.96
N SER A 118 1.80 4.75 5.89
CA SER A 118 0.82 5.40 6.75
C SER A 118 -0.61 4.91 6.51
N GLY A 119 -0.99 4.65 5.26
CA GLY A 119 -2.27 4.00 4.94
C GLY A 119 -2.40 2.60 5.53
N ILE A 120 -1.33 1.81 5.49
CA ILE A 120 -1.31 0.49 6.16
C ILE A 120 -1.52 0.67 7.66
N GLU A 121 -0.84 1.62 8.33
CA GLU A 121 -1.05 1.85 9.76
C GLU A 121 -2.50 2.28 10.08
N VAL A 122 -3.11 3.12 9.24
CA VAL A 122 -4.53 3.48 9.35
C VAL A 122 -5.40 2.23 9.30
N ALA A 123 -5.23 1.36 8.29
CA ALA A 123 -6.04 0.15 8.13
C ALA A 123 -5.87 -0.83 9.30
N LEU A 124 -4.64 -1.03 9.77
CA LEU A 124 -4.34 -1.87 10.93
C LEU A 124 -5.03 -1.33 12.20
N LYS A 125 -4.93 -0.02 12.45
CA LYS A 125 -5.56 0.62 13.61
C LYS A 125 -7.08 0.59 13.53
N MET A 126 -7.66 0.89 12.36
CA MET A 126 -9.11 0.82 12.15
C MET A 126 -9.63 -0.60 12.37
N SER A 127 -8.94 -1.62 11.83
CA SER A 127 -9.31 -3.01 12.06
C SER A 127 -9.27 -3.38 13.54
N PHE A 128 -8.20 -3.06 14.25
CA PHE A 128 -8.09 -3.35 15.69
C PHE A 128 -9.17 -2.62 16.50
N HIS A 129 -9.35 -1.32 16.26
CA HIS A 129 -10.29 -0.49 17.02
C HIS A 129 -11.75 -0.89 16.72
N TYR A 130 -12.07 -1.33 15.49
CA TYR A 130 -13.37 -1.93 15.19
C TYR A 130 -13.70 -3.10 16.12
N TRP A 131 -12.75 -4.04 16.30
CA TRP A 131 -12.96 -5.19 17.17
C TRP A 131 -13.10 -4.79 18.64
N LEU A 132 -12.30 -3.81 19.08
CA LEU A 132 -12.42 -3.23 20.41
C LEU A 132 -13.80 -2.63 20.65
N ASN A 133 -14.29 -1.77 19.74
CA ASN A 133 -15.61 -1.14 19.84
C ASN A 133 -16.76 -2.16 19.74
N SER A 134 -16.53 -3.25 19.02
CA SER A 134 -17.46 -4.39 18.91
C SER A 134 -17.38 -5.37 20.09
N GLY A 135 -16.60 -5.08 21.14
CA GLY A 135 -16.46 -5.91 22.34
C GLY A 135 -15.54 -7.13 22.21
N ASN A 136 -14.87 -7.32 21.07
CA ASN A 136 -13.96 -8.43 20.79
C ASN A 136 -12.52 -8.07 21.16
N THR A 137 -12.26 -7.89 22.46
CA THR A 137 -10.97 -7.40 22.98
C THR A 137 -9.78 -8.34 22.81
N LYS A 138 -10.02 -9.63 22.48
CA LYS A 138 -8.95 -10.61 22.24
C LYS A 138 -8.30 -10.44 20.87
N LYS A 139 -9.00 -9.86 19.90
CA LYS A 139 -8.49 -9.65 18.54
C LYS A 139 -7.46 -8.52 18.57
N THR A 140 -6.18 -8.90 18.58
CA THR A 140 -5.04 -7.99 18.74
C THR A 140 -3.87 -8.29 17.80
N LYS A 141 -3.95 -9.39 17.04
CA LYS A 141 -2.88 -9.88 16.16
C LYS A 141 -3.23 -9.73 14.69
N PHE A 142 -2.21 -9.73 13.84
CA PHE A 142 -2.36 -9.67 12.39
C PHE A 142 -1.66 -10.86 11.76
N VAL A 143 -2.15 -11.27 10.59
CA VAL A 143 -1.50 -12.29 9.75
C VAL A 143 -0.96 -11.63 8.49
N THR A 144 0.29 -11.94 8.15
CA THR A 144 0.91 -11.57 6.88
C THR A 144 1.38 -12.81 6.13
N LEU A 145 1.69 -12.65 4.84
CA LEU A 145 2.34 -13.69 4.04
C LEU A 145 3.85 -13.63 4.21
N GLY A 146 4.52 -14.76 4.04
CA GLY A 146 5.97 -14.79 3.83
C GLY A 146 6.34 -13.92 2.62
N ASN A 147 7.53 -13.31 2.63
CA ASN A 147 8.04 -12.48 1.52
C ASN A 147 7.16 -11.24 1.16
N SER A 148 6.29 -10.77 2.06
CA SER A 148 5.43 -9.60 1.86
C SER A 148 6.12 -8.27 2.14
N TYR A 149 5.63 -7.19 1.53
CA TYR A 149 6.05 -5.82 1.83
C TYR A 149 4.84 -4.90 1.92
N HIS A 150 4.76 -4.15 3.02
CA HIS A 150 3.65 -3.21 3.27
C HIS A 150 4.12 -1.82 3.69
N GLY A 151 5.43 -1.54 3.59
CA GLY A 151 6.03 -0.26 3.98
C GLY A 151 7.04 -0.38 5.13
N GLU A 152 7.53 0.77 5.57
CA GLU A 152 8.74 0.87 6.41
C GLU A 152 8.54 1.64 7.73
N THR A 153 7.34 2.19 7.98
CA THR A 153 6.98 2.62 9.35
C THR A 153 6.81 1.39 10.25
N LEU A 154 6.93 1.54 11.58
CA LEU A 154 7.09 0.38 12.46
C LEU A 154 5.96 -0.65 12.37
N ALA A 155 4.69 -0.24 12.28
CA ALA A 155 3.59 -1.20 12.17
C ALA A 155 3.49 -1.80 10.76
N ALA A 156 3.69 -0.99 9.71
CA ALA A 156 3.75 -1.44 8.33
C ALA A 156 4.88 -2.47 8.11
N LEU A 157 6.06 -2.20 8.69
CA LEU A 157 7.22 -3.08 8.65
C LEU A 157 6.98 -4.37 9.45
N ALA A 158 6.28 -4.29 10.59
CA ALA A 158 5.94 -5.46 11.40
C ALA A 158 5.04 -6.46 10.66
N VAL A 159 4.12 -5.95 9.82
CA VAL A 159 3.29 -6.77 8.94
C VAL A 159 3.95 -7.10 7.60
N GLY A 160 5.16 -6.63 7.31
CA GLY A 160 6.00 -7.13 6.21
C GLY A 160 6.78 -8.40 6.58
N ASN A 161 7.36 -9.07 5.58
CA ASN A 161 8.18 -10.27 5.73
C ASN A 161 9.34 -10.35 4.72
N VAL A 162 9.87 -9.21 4.28
CA VAL A 162 11.14 -9.16 3.53
C VAL A 162 12.29 -8.84 4.51
N ASP A 163 13.12 -9.83 4.80
CA ASP A 163 14.19 -9.77 5.80
C ASP A 163 15.14 -8.58 5.62
N LEU A 164 15.42 -8.19 4.37
CA LEU A 164 16.28 -7.05 4.04
C LEU A 164 15.85 -5.77 4.76
N TYR A 165 14.54 -5.53 4.85
CA TYR A 165 13.97 -4.35 5.51
C TYR A 165 13.67 -4.63 6.99
N LYS A 166 13.22 -5.85 7.32
CA LYS A 166 12.64 -6.16 8.63
C LYS A 166 13.67 -6.48 9.72
N LYS A 167 14.69 -7.27 9.38
CA LYS A 167 15.56 -7.96 10.35
C LYS A 167 16.23 -7.01 11.35
N THR A 168 16.72 -5.87 10.87
CA THR A 168 17.42 -4.87 11.69
C THR A 168 16.52 -4.29 12.78
N TYR A 169 15.20 -4.23 12.55
CA TYR A 169 14.25 -3.54 13.42
C TYR A 169 13.41 -4.48 14.27
N GLU A 170 13.60 -5.80 14.18
CA GLU A 170 12.83 -6.83 14.92
C GLU A 170 12.53 -6.47 16.40
N PRO A 171 13.47 -5.95 17.21
CA PRO A 171 13.21 -5.60 18.61
C PRO A 171 12.16 -4.49 18.81
N LEU A 172 11.84 -3.71 17.77
CA LEU A 172 10.87 -2.62 17.79
C LEU A 172 9.49 -3.02 17.25
N LEU A 173 9.37 -4.21 16.64
CA LEU A 173 8.19 -4.60 15.88
C LEU A 173 7.16 -5.32 16.75
N MET A 174 5.89 -5.07 16.47
CA MET A 174 4.80 -5.87 17.04
C MET A 174 4.83 -7.30 16.50
N THR A 175 4.43 -8.27 17.33
CA THR A 175 4.35 -9.68 16.92
C THR A 175 3.18 -9.93 15.98
N THR A 176 3.45 -10.60 14.86
CA THR A 176 2.47 -11.02 13.85
C THR A 176 2.53 -12.53 13.65
N PHE A 177 1.46 -13.10 13.10
CA PHE A 177 1.51 -14.43 12.51
C PHE A 177 1.97 -14.32 11.05
N THR A 178 2.75 -15.29 10.59
CA THR A 178 3.20 -15.37 9.20
C THR A 178 2.70 -16.68 8.60
N ALA A 179 1.85 -16.59 7.57
CA ALA A 179 1.50 -17.71 6.73
C ALA A 179 2.54 -17.86 5.60
N PRO A 180 2.78 -19.07 5.08
CA PRO A 180 3.65 -19.26 3.92
C PRO A 180 3.20 -18.44 2.71
N SER A 181 4.15 -17.95 1.92
CA SER A 181 3.83 -17.28 0.66
C SER A 181 3.18 -18.26 -0.34
N PRO A 182 2.15 -17.84 -1.08
CA PRO A 182 1.59 -18.60 -2.20
C PRO A 182 2.38 -18.44 -3.51
N ASP A 183 3.62 -17.93 -3.47
CA ASP A 183 4.49 -17.69 -4.63
C ASP A 183 4.62 -18.92 -5.55
N CYS A 184 4.02 -18.81 -6.74
CA CYS A 184 4.05 -19.86 -7.75
C CYS A 184 5.43 -20.09 -8.39
N TYR A 185 6.45 -19.29 -8.06
CA TYR A 185 7.84 -19.64 -8.38
C TYR A 185 8.32 -20.90 -7.65
N GLU A 186 7.81 -21.17 -6.44
CA GLU A 186 8.15 -22.33 -5.62
C GLU A 186 7.35 -23.60 -5.97
N ARG A 187 6.53 -23.56 -7.03
CA ARG A 187 5.70 -24.70 -7.42
C ARG A 187 6.52 -25.91 -7.85
N GLU A 188 5.96 -27.08 -7.64
CA GLU A 188 6.58 -28.33 -8.09
C GLU A 188 6.53 -28.46 -9.62
N ALA A 189 7.43 -29.26 -10.18
CA ALA A 189 7.43 -29.54 -11.61
C ALA A 189 6.14 -30.26 -12.01
N GLY A 190 5.36 -29.65 -12.90
CA GLY A 190 4.06 -30.17 -13.35
C GLY A 190 2.86 -29.70 -12.52
N GLU A 191 3.06 -29.00 -11.40
CA GLU A 191 1.98 -28.39 -10.62
C GLU A 191 1.46 -27.13 -11.32
N SER A 192 0.14 -27.00 -11.43
CA SER A 192 -0.49 -25.78 -11.95
C SER A 192 -0.40 -24.65 -10.91
N TRP A 193 -0.49 -23.40 -11.35
CA TRP A 193 -0.48 -22.25 -10.42
C TRP A 193 -1.68 -22.27 -9.47
N GLU A 194 -2.83 -22.72 -9.97
CA GLU A 194 -4.06 -22.86 -9.19
C GLU A 194 -3.90 -23.91 -8.08
N ASP A 195 -3.42 -25.10 -8.42
CA ASP A 195 -3.20 -26.19 -7.45
C ASP A 195 -2.18 -25.79 -6.38
N HIS A 196 -1.07 -25.15 -6.80
CA HIS A 196 -0.07 -24.62 -5.87
C HIS A 196 -0.68 -23.64 -4.88
N SER A 197 -1.45 -22.68 -5.38
CA SER A 197 -2.09 -21.65 -4.58
C SER A 197 -3.13 -22.24 -3.62
N LEU A 198 -3.91 -23.24 -4.05
CA LEU A 198 -4.85 -23.97 -3.19
C LEU A 198 -4.14 -24.74 -2.08
N ARG A 199 -3.01 -25.39 -2.39
CA ARG A 199 -2.20 -26.11 -1.41
C ARG A 199 -1.62 -25.16 -0.36
N LYS A 200 -1.01 -24.05 -0.79
CA LYS A 200 -0.49 -23.02 0.13
C LYS A 200 -1.60 -22.35 0.95
N PHE A 201 -2.79 -22.20 0.37
CA PHE A 201 -3.95 -21.68 1.10
C PHE A 201 -4.37 -22.58 2.27
N ALA A 202 -4.24 -23.91 2.16
CA ALA A 202 -4.58 -24.80 3.27
C ALA A 202 -3.79 -24.49 4.56
N GLU A 203 -2.55 -24.00 4.42
CA GLU A 203 -1.71 -23.58 5.56
C GLU A 203 -2.23 -22.28 6.20
N MET A 204 -2.70 -21.33 5.38
CA MET A 204 -3.37 -20.11 5.86
C MET A 204 -4.69 -20.44 6.57
N ASP A 205 -5.53 -21.30 5.99
CA ASP A 205 -6.82 -21.70 6.59
C ASP A 205 -6.59 -22.42 7.93
N ALA A 206 -5.59 -23.29 8.03
CA ALA A 206 -5.20 -23.95 9.29
C ALA A 206 -4.71 -22.95 10.36
N LEU A 207 -3.94 -21.92 9.95
CA LEU A 207 -3.52 -20.84 10.85
C LEU A 207 -4.72 -20.07 11.39
N LEU A 208 -5.64 -19.66 10.50
CA LEU A 208 -6.87 -18.95 10.89
C LEU A 208 -7.75 -19.82 11.79
N ALA A 209 -7.98 -21.09 11.43
CA ALA A 209 -8.76 -22.02 12.23
C ALA A 209 -8.25 -22.13 13.68
N LYS A 210 -6.93 -22.05 13.87
CA LYS A 210 -6.30 -22.15 15.18
C LYS A 210 -6.29 -20.85 15.97
N HIS A 211 -6.18 -19.71 15.30
CA HIS A 211 -5.83 -18.42 15.92
C HIS A 211 -6.87 -17.30 15.69
N HIS A 212 -7.99 -17.55 15.01
CA HIS A 212 -8.90 -16.48 14.60
C HIS A 212 -9.47 -15.64 15.75
N GLU A 213 -9.64 -16.17 16.95
CA GLU A 213 -10.13 -15.41 18.11
C GLU A 213 -9.21 -14.25 18.52
N GLU A 214 -7.92 -14.33 18.19
CA GLU A 214 -6.92 -13.29 18.49
C GLU A 214 -6.53 -12.47 17.26
N ILE A 215 -7.01 -12.80 16.07
CA ILE A 215 -6.64 -12.14 14.82
C ILE A 215 -7.65 -11.04 14.47
N CYS A 216 -7.14 -9.82 14.30
CA CYS A 216 -7.85 -8.66 13.76
C CYS A 216 -8.08 -8.79 12.26
N ALA A 217 -6.99 -9.00 11.52
CA ALA A 217 -6.98 -9.00 10.07
C ALA A 217 -5.87 -9.87 9.48
N VAL A 218 -6.09 -10.33 8.25
CA VAL A 218 -5.07 -10.77 7.31
C VAL A 218 -4.78 -9.63 6.35
N ILE A 219 -3.50 -9.35 6.08
CA ILE A 219 -3.06 -8.38 5.08
C ILE A 219 -2.29 -9.08 3.96
N VAL A 220 -2.58 -8.72 2.70
CA VAL A 220 -1.93 -9.26 1.51
C VAL A 220 -1.72 -8.18 0.45
N GLU A 221 -0.64 -8.28 -0.32
CA GLU A 221 -0.52 -7.65 -1.64
C GLU A 221 -1.29 -8.53 -2.64
N PRO A 222 -2.40 -8.08 -3.27
CA PRO A 222 -3.16 -8.91 -4.19
C PRO A 222 -2.35 -9.29 -5.44
N LEU A 223 -2.30 -10.59 -5.72
CA LEU A 223 -1.66 -11.25 -6.88
C LEU A 223 -0.13 -11.13 -6.99
N VAL A 224 0.48 -10.02 -6.59
CA VAL A 224 1.90 -9.74 -6.81
C VAL A 224 2.56 -9.18 -5.56
N GLN A 225 3.55 -9.89 -5.01
CA GLN A 225 4.46 -9.39 -3.99
C GLN A 225 5.61 -8.65 -4.68
N CYS A 226 5.43 -7.36 -4.92
CA CYS A 226 6.30 -6.63 -5.84
C CYS A 226 7.71 -6.45 -5.27
N ALA A 227 7.84 -6.01 -4.01
CA ALA A 227 9.15 -5.84 -3.37
C ALA A 227 9.77 -7.19 -2.96
N GLY A 228 8.96 -8.25 -2.87
CA GLY A 228 9.39 -9.64 -2.72
C GLY A 228 10.02 -10.25 -3.98
N SER A 229 10.43 -9.45 -4.97
CA SER A 229 10.92 -9.87 -6.30
C SER A 229 9.83 -10.21 -7.31
N MET A 230 8.74 -9.43 -7.35
CA MET A 230 7.62 -9.62 -8.29
C MET A 230 7.06 -11.04 -8.25
N ARG A 231 6.96 -11.64 -7.06
CA ARG A 231 6.41 -12.99 -6.88
C ARG A 231 4.92 -12.97 -7.08
N MET A 232 4.40 -13.96 -7.79
CA MET A 232 3.02 -13.97 -8.24
C MET A 232 2.33 -15.24 -7.79
N TYR A 233 1.03 -15.15 -7.58
CA TYR A 233 0.20 -16.29 -7.19
C TYR A 233 -1.16 -16.26 -7.88
N HIS A 234 -1.85 -17.39 -7.90
CA HIS A 234 -3.10 -17.52 -8.63
C HIS A 234 -4.26 -16.83 -7.89
N PRO A 235 -5.20 -16.15 -8.58
CA PRO A 235 -6.34 -15.45 -7.95
C PRO A 235 -7.21 -16.32 -7.03
N VAL A 236 -7.21 -17.64 -7.23
CA VAL A 236 -7.93 -18.60 -6.36
C VAL A 236 -7.55 -18.46 -4.88
N TYR A 237 -6.30 -18.06 -4.58
CA TYR A 237 -5.85 -17.84 -3.20
C TYR A 237 -6.65 -16.72 -2.54
N LEU A 238 -6.85 -15.61 -3.25
CA LEU A 238 -7.61 -14.46 -2.75
C LEU A 238 -9.08 -14.80 -2.52
N LYS A 239 -9.68 -15.55 -3.46
CA LYS A 239 -11.05 -16.04 -3.32
C LYS A 239 -11.22 -16.88 -2.05
N LYS A 240 -10.32 -17.84 -1.84
CA LYS A 240 -10.32 -18.69 -0.66
C LYS A 240 -10.02 -17.93 0.63
N LEU A 241 -9.13 -16.95 0.57
CA LEU A 241 -8.82 -16.07 1.70
C LEU A 241 -10.02 -15.24 2.11
N ARG A 242 -10.76 -14.67 1.16
CA ARG A 242 -12.01 -13.94 1.46
C ARG A 242 -13.03 -14.85 2.14
N GLU A 243 -13.28 -16.05 1.59
CA GLU A 243 -14.18 -17.06 2.17
C GLU A 243 -13.77 -17.42 3.62
N ALA A 244 -12.47 -17.59 3.89
CA ALA A 244 -11.98 -17.90 5.23
C ALA A 244 -12.07 -16.72 6.20
N CYS A 245 -11.76 -15.50 5.75
CA CYS A 245 -11.90 -14.29 6.55
C CYS A 245 -13.36 -14.11 7.03
N ASP A 246 -14.32 -14.37 6.15
CA ASP A 246 -15.76 -14.32 6.50
C ASP A 246 -16.12 -15.43 7.49
N ARG A 247 -15.69 -16.66 7.24
CA ARG A 247 -15.95 -17.82 8.11
C ARG A 247 -15.39 -17.65 9.52
N TYR A 248 -14.18 -17.08 9.64
CA TYR A 248 -13.47 -16.95 10.92
C TYR A 248 -13.66 -15.58 11.59
N ASN A 249 -14.47 -14.70 10.99
CA ASN A 249 -14.73 -13.35 11.48
C ASN A 249 -13.43 -12.56 11.66
N VAL A 250 -12.65 -12.46 10.58
CA VAL A 250 -11.35 -11.77 10.50
C VAL A 250 -11.43 -10.80 9.32
N HIS A 251 -10.89 -9.60 9.45
CA HIS A 251 -10.87 -8.66 8.32
C HIS A 251 -9.84 -9.04 7.27
N LEU A 252 -10.10 -8.71 6.01
CA LEU A 252 -9.14 -8.77 4.92
C LEU A 252 -8.69 -7.36 4.53
N ILE A 253 -7.39 -7.09 4.63
CA ILE A 253 -6.76 -5.86 4.14
C ILE A 253 -6.08 -6.19 2.80
N ALA A 254 -6.55 -5.56 1.72
CA ALA A 254 -5.90 -5.60 0.42
C ALA A 254 -4.97 -4.40 0.27
N ASP A 255 -3.67 -4.66 0.19
CA ASP A 255 -2.65 -3.68 -0.17
C ASP A 255 -2.57 -3.56 -1.69
N GLU A 256 -3.43 -2.71 -2.25
CA GLU A 256 -3.46 -2.37 -3.68
C GLU A 256 -2.50 -1.21 -4.02
N ILE A 257 -1.56 -0.86 -3.12
CA ILE A 257 -0.69 0.31 -3.28
C ILE A 257 0.17 0.19 -4.54
N ALA A 258 0.74 -0.98 -4.82
CA ALA A 258 1.57 -1.20 -6.00
C ALA A 258 0.77 -1.66 -7.23
N VAL A 259 -0.25 -2.49 -6.99
CA VAL A 259 -0.96 -3.23 -8.04
C VAL A 259 -2.21 -2.52 -8.56
N GLY A 260 -2.76 -1.59 -7.78
CA GLY A 260 -3.93 -0.81 -8.15
C GLY A 260 -3.64 0.17 -9.29
N PHE A 261 -4.72 0.73 -9.84
CA PHE A 261 -4.73 1.63 -11.00
C PHE A 261 -4.12 1.03 -12.27
N GLY A 262 -4.48 -0.23 -12.58
CA GLY A 262 -4.18 -0.82 -13.89
C GLY A 262 -2.92 -1.67 -13.97
N ARG A 263 -2.13 -1.79 -12.91
CA ARG A 263 -0.77 -2.37 -12.99
C ARG A 263 -0.78 -3.86 -13.38
N THR A 264 -1.82 -4.58 -12.99
CA THR A 264 -2.01 -6.02 -13.26
C THR A 264 -2.93 -6.30 -14.46
N GLY A 265 -3.41 -5.26 -15.15
CA GLY A 265 -4.30 -5.36 -16.33
C GLY A 265 -5.78 -5.06 -16.03
N THR A 266 -6.25 -5.28 -14.80
CA THR A 266 -7.53 -4.77 -14.27
C THR A 266 -7.31 -3.47 -13.50
N LEU A 267 -8.36 -2.71 -13.21
CA LEU A 267 -8.18 -1.45 -12.48
C LEU A 267 -7.64 -1.71 -11.06
N PHE A 268 -8.18 -2.72 -10.38
CA PHE A 268 -7.67 -3.27 -9.14
C PHE A 268 -7.40 -4.77 -9.29
N ALA A 269 -6.40 -5.29 -8.59
CA ALA A 269 -6.03 -6.71 -8.65
C ALA A 269 -7.09 -7.62 -8.02
N CYS A 270 -7.82 -7.14 -7.01
CA CYS A 270 -8.96 -7.85 -6.40
C CYS A 270 -10.05 -8.26 -7.41
N GLU A 271 -10.22 -7.52 -8.51
CA GLU A 271 -11.19 -7.84 -9.57
C GLU A 271 -10.93 -9.20 -10.20
N GLN A 272 -9.66 -9.62 -10.33
CA GLN A 272 -9.31 -10.89 -10.96
C GLN A 272 -9.67 -12.11 -10.09
N ALA A 273 -9.95 -11.89 -8.80
CA ALA A 273 -10.42 -12.90 -7.87
C ALA A 273 -11.91 -12.74 -7.50
N ASP A 274 -12.58 -11.70 -8.00
CA ASP A 274 -13.97 -11.35 -7.69
C ASP A 274 -14.23 -11.25 -6.17
N ILE A 275 -13.36 -10.51 -5.47
CA ILE A 275 -13.46 -10.30 -4.01
C ILE A 275 -13.57 -8.83 -3.63
N VAL A 276 -14.20 -8.59 -2.47
CA VAL A 276 -14.22 -7.28 -1.80
C VAL A 276 -13.49 -7.40 -0.46
N PRO A 277 -12.39 -6.67 -0.23
CA PRO A 277 -11.71 -6.65 1.06
C PRO A 277 -12.50 -5.82 2.08
N ASP A 278 -12.15 -5.94 3.37
CA ASP A 278 -12.67 -5.07 4.44
C ASP A 278 -12.02 -3.68 4.42
N PHE A 279 -10.73 -3.65 4.04
CA PHE A 279 -9.97 -2.43 3.80
C PHE A 279 -9.20 -2.57 2.49
N MET A 280 -9.26 -1.54 1.66
CA MET A 280 -8.42 -1.42 0.46
C MET A 280 -7.50 -0.22 0.61
N CYS A 281 -6.18 -0.45 0.54
CA CYS A 281 -5.19 0.61 0.65
C CYS A 281 -4.66 0.98 -0.74
N LEU A 282 -4.76 2.27 -1.09
CA LEU A 282 -4.37 2.83 -2.39
C LEU A 282 -3.34 3.94 -2.21
N SER A 283 -2.29 3.96 -3.03
CA SER A 283 -1.31 5.06 -3.08
C SER A 283 -0.63 5.02 -4.47
N LYS A 284 0.65 5.39 -4.59
CA LYS A 284 1.47 5.33 -5.82
C LYS A 284 0.72 5.78 -7.09
N GLY A 285 0.14 4.84 -7.84
CA GLY A 285 -0.64 5.08 -9.06
C GLY A 285 -1.81 6.05 -8.87
N LEU A 286 -2.33 6.18 -7.64
CA LEU A 286 -3.40 7.12 -7.28
C LEU A 286 -3.15 8.56 -7.77
N THR A 287 -1.89 9.02 -7.68
CA THR A 287 -1.47 10.35 -8.14
C THR A 287 -0.51 10.27 -9.32
N ALA A 288 -0.33 9.09 -9.90
CA ALA A 288 0.69 8.82 -10.92
C ALA A 288 2.11 9.28 -10.51
N GLY A 289 2.42 9.29 -9.21
CA GLY A 289 3.70 9.74 -8.66
C GLY A 289 3.90 11.25 -8.54
N TYR A 290 2.86 12.05 -8.76
CA TYR A 290 2.96 13.51 -8.67
C TYR A 290 3.01 14.05 -7.26
N LEU A 291 2.23 13.45 -6.37
CA LEU A 291 2.04 13.93 -5.01
C LEU A 291 1.95 12.76 -4.03
N PRO A 292 2.49 12.90 -2.81
CA PRO A 292 2.28 11.94 -1.75
C PRO A 292 0.79 11.93 -1.37
N LEU A 293 0.14 10.79 -1.60
CA LEU A 293 -1.26 10.58 -1.21
C LEU A 293 -1.51 9.08 -1.04
N CYS A 294 -2.31 8.76 -0.04
CA CYS A 294 -2.87 7.45 0.18
C CYS A 294 -4.35 7.57 0.55
N ALA A 295 -5.15 6.62 0.10
CA ALA A 295 -6.54 6.46 0.49
C ALA A 295 -6.75 5.04 1.05
N VAL A 296 -7.40 4.94 2.19
CA VAL A 296 -7.88 3.69 2.78
C VAL A 296 -9.39 3.67 2.64
N LEU A 297 -9.88 2.76 1.81
CA LEU A 297 -11.31 2.56 1.64
C LEU A 297 -11.81 1.45 2.58
N THR A 298 -13.02 1.61 3.10
CA THR A 298 -13.65 0.63 3.98
C THR A 298 -15.17 0.65 3.88
N HIS A 299 -15.80 -0.34 4.52
CA HIS A 299 -17.25 -0.55 4.53
C HIS A 299 -17.97 0.35 5.52
N ASP A 300 -19.25 0.61 5.26
CA ASP A 300 -20.14 1.29 6.22
C ASP A 300 -20.20 0.56 7.57
N ARG A 301 -20.21 -0.78 7.57
CA ARG A 301 -20.24 -1.56 8.82
C ARG A 301 -19.07 -1.24 9.75
N ILE A 302 -17.89 -0.96 9.16
CA ILE A 302 -16.69 -0.62 9.93
C ILE A 302 -16.83 0.80 10.47
N TYR A 303 -17.24 1.75 9.62
CA TYR A 303 -17.51 3.13 10.03
C TYR A 303 -18.53 3.20 11.18
N GLN A 304 -19.61 2.41 11.12
CA GLN A 304 -20.65 2.41 12.15
C GLN A 304 -20.14 1.98 13.54
N ALA A 305 -19.05 1.21 13.63
CA ALA A 305 -18.44 0.88 14.92
C ALA A 305 -17.75 2.07 15.61
N PHE A 306 -17.53 3.18 14.90
CA PHE A 306 -16.94 4.42 15.43
C PHE A 306 -17.97 5.56 15.52
N TYR A 307 -19.14 5.39 14.91
CA TYR A 307 -20.19 6.39 14.85
C TYR A 307 -21.02 6.34 16.14
N ASP A 308 -20.64 7.17 17.11
CA ASP A 308 -21.23 7.20 18.45
C ASP A 308 -21.14 8.62 19.04
N ASP A 309 -21.83 8.88 20.15
CA ASP A 309 -21.76 10.15 20.87
C ASP A 309 -20.34 10.39 21.40
N TYR A 310 -19.90 11.65 21.41
CA TYR A 310 -18.52 12.02 21.79
C TYR A 310 -18.10 11.47 23.16
N ASP A 311 -19.01 11.47 24.14
CA ASP A 311 -18.74 11.04 25.52
C ASP A 311 -18.42 9.53 25.63
N THR A 312 -18.71 8.74 24.59
CA THR A 312 -18.33 7.32 24.52
C THR A 312 -16.86 7.10 24.14
N LEU A 313 -16.20 8.13 23.59
CA LEU A 313 -14.80 8.13 23.17
C LEU A 313 -14.43 7.00 22.18
N ARG A 314 -15.39 6.54 21.37
CA ARG A 314 -15.19 5.49 20.34
C ARG A 314 -14.64 5.99 19.02
N GLY A 315 -14.55 7.32 18.85
CA GLY A 315 -14.11 7.94 17.61
C GLY A 315 -12.67 7.52 17.21
N PHE A 316 -12.42 7.46 15.91
CA PHE A 316 -11.08 7.18 15.40
C PHE A 316 -10.20 8.43 15.44
N LEU A 317 -9.53 8.66 16.57
CA LEU A 317 -8.64 9.81 16.78
C LEU A 317 -7.27 9.56 16.16
N HIS A 318 -7.16 9.77 14.86
CA HIS A 318 -5.91 9.65 14.10
C HIS A 318 -5.92 10.62 12.92
N SER A 319 -4.78 11.27 12.70
CA SER A 319 -4.63 12.29 11.67
C SER A 319 -3.16 12.56 11.41
N HIS A 320 -2.82 12.91 10.17
CA HIS A 320 -1.59 13.63 9.81
C HIS A 320 -1.92 15.06 9.39
N SER A 321 -0.96 15.98 9.49
CA SER A 321 -1.19 17.38 9.12
C SER A 321 -1.66 17.56 7.67
N TYR A 322 -1.23 16.68 6.75
CA TYR A 322 -1.59 16.73 5.33
C TYR A 322 -2.79 15.82 4.98
N THR A 323 -3.57 15.40 5.98
CA THR A 323 -4.80 14.61 5.77
C THR A 323 -5.97 15.53 5.45
#